data_AF-A0A4V6PQG7-F1
#
_entry.id   AF-A0A4V6PQG7-F1
#
_cell.length_a   1.000
_cell.length_b   1.000
_cell.length_c   1.000
_cell.angle_alpha   90.00
_cell.angle_beta   90.00
_cell.angle_gamma   90.00
#
_symmetry.space_group_name_H-M   'P 1'
#
loop_
_entity.id
_entity.type
_entity.pdbx_description
1 polymer ?
#
loop_
_entity_poly.entity_id
_entity_poly.type
_entity_poly.pdbx_seq_one_letter_code
_entity_poly.pdbx_strand_id
1 'polypeptide(L)' 'MNETDSIRTTTPSAPSSFTARLRFRFAAEQEIHELTRDREREARILDEAAVRLAPGPWQIAQLFRRRR' A
#
# COMPACT_ATOMS: atom_id res chain seq x y z
N MET A 1 -20.55 -27.24 5.38
CA MET A 1 -21.34 -26.09 4.88
C MET A 1 -20.42 -24.89 4.93
N ASN A 2 -20.06 -24.31 3.78
CA ASN A 2 -19.12 -23.19 3.68
C ASN A 2 -19.87 -22.03 3.03
N GLU A 3 -20.55 -21.24 3.86
CA GLU A 3 -21.29 -20.04 3.46
C GLU A 3 -20.28 -18.94 3.14
N THR A 4 -20.00 -18.77 1.85
CA THR A 4 -19.25 -17.61 1.38
C THR A 4 -20.26 -16.51 1.07
N ASP A 5 -20.52 -15.65 2.04
CA ASP A 5 -21.35 -14.47 1.84
C ASP A 5 -20.69 -13.55 0.79
N SER A 6 -21.31 -13.50 -0.39
CA SER A 6 -20.88 -12.62 -1.47
C SER A 6 -21.25 -11.18 -1.10
N ILE A 7 -20.28 -10.41 -0.62
CA ILE A 7 -20.47 -8.99 -0.32
C ILE A 7 -20.75 -8.23 -1.63
N ARG A 8 -21.97 -7.68 -1.76
CA ARG A 8 -22.31 -6.76 -2.86
C ARG A 8 -21.44 -5.51 -2.73
N THR A 9 -20.51 -5.35 -3.65
CA THR A 9 -19.73 -4.11 -3.75
C THR A 9 -20.62 -3.08 -4.43
N THR A 10 -21.14 -2.11 -3.67
CA THR A 10 -21.86 -0.98 -4.26
C THR A 10 -20.85 -0.16 -5.08
N THR A 11 -21.10 -0.03 -6.37
CA THR A 11 -20.25 0.80 -7.23
C THR A 11 -20.58 2.27 -6.92
N PRO A 12 -19.64 3.07 -6.39
CA PRO A 12 -19.91 4.46 -6.10
C PRO A 12 -20.24 5.18 -7.42
N SER A 13 -21.33 5.95 -7.41
CA SER A 13 -21.74 6.77 -8.56
C SER A 13 -20.58 7.69 -8.97
N ALA A 14 -20.23 7.67 -10.26
CA ALA A 14 -19.11 8.45 -10.76
C ALA A 14 -19.34 9.95 -10.47
N PRO A 15 -18.32 10.70 -10.01
CA PRO A 15 -18.45 12.13 -9.78
C PRO A 15 -18.87 12.81 -11.08
N SER A 16 -20.10 13.35 -11.07
CA SER A 16 -20.76 13.93 -12.24
C SER A 16 -20.17 15.28 -12.65
N SER A 17 -19.45 15.96 -11.75
CA SER A 17 -18.84 17.26 -12.00
C SER A 17 -17.32 17.19 -12.15
N PHE A 18 -16.79 18.04 -13.03
CA PHE A 18 -15.35 18.19 -13.26
C PHE A 18 -14.58 18.55 -11.97
N THR A 19 -15.17 19.40 -11.13
CA THR A 19 -14.60 19.80 -9.84
C THR A 19 -14.58 18.65 -8.84
N ALA A 20 -15.59 17.78 -8.81
CA ALA A 20 -15.58 16.59 -7.97
C ALA A 20 -14.50 15.59 -8.39
N ARG A 21 -14.24 15.44 -9.69
CA ARG A 21 -13.13 14.63 -10.21
C ARG A 21 -11.76 15.17 -9.78
N LEU A 22 -11.55 16.48 -9.84
CA LEU A 22 -10.30 17.10 -9.40
C LEU A 22 -10.08 16.93 -7.88
N ARG A 23 -11.11 17.12 -7.07
CA ARG A 23 -11.04 16.90 -5.61
C ARG A 23 -10.74 15.44 -5.28
N PHE A 24 -11.41 14.51 -5.95
CA PHE A 24 -11.14 13.08 -5.80
C PHE A 24 -9.69 12.74 -6.18
N ARG A 25 -9.21 13.27 -7.32
CA ARG A 25 -7.83 13.05 -7.75
C ARG A 25 -6.83 13.56 -6.73
N PHE A 26 -7.02 14.78 -6.22
CA PHE A 26 -6.12 15.35 -5.23
C PHE A 26 -6.10 14.54 -3.92
N ALA A 27 -7.28 14.11 -3.44
CA ALA A 27 -7.37 13.27 -2.24
C ALA A 27 -6.67 11.92 -2.45
N ALA A 28 -6.89 11.28 -3.59
CA ALA A 28 -6.23 10.02 -3.93
C ALA A 28 -4.70 10.19 -4.08
N GLU A 29 -4.24 11.29 -4.68
CA GLU A 29 -2.81 11.59 -4.78
C GLU A 29 -2.17 11.80 -3.40
N GLN A 30 -2.84 12.47 -2.46
CA GLN A 30 -2.37 12.64 -1.09
C GLN A 30 -2.32 11.31 -0.34
N GLU A 31 -3.40 10.52 -0.40
CA GLU A 31 -3.46 9.21 0.26
C GLU A 31 -2.39 8.25 -0.28
N ILE A 32 -2.21 8.22 -1.60
CA ILE A 32 -1.14 7.44 -2.23
C ILE A 32 0.23 7.96 -1.81
N HIS A 33 0.43 9.28 -1.74
CA HIS A 33 1.69 9.86 -1.31
C HIS A 33 2.03 9.49 0.14
N GLU A 34 1.05 9.55 1.04
CA GLU A 34 1.20 9.14 2.44
C GLU A 34 1.55 7.65 2.55
N LEU A 35 0.79 6.78 1.87
CA LEU A 35 1.06 5.33 1.84
C LEU A 35 2.42 4.99 1.22
N THR A 36 2.84 5.74 0.20
CA THR A 36 4.13 5.53 -0.46
C THR A 36 5.28 6.02 0.42
N ARG A 37 5.10 7.16 1.11
CA ARG A 37 6.08 7.70 2.05
C ARG A 37 6.35 6.73 3.20
N ASP A 38 5.31 6.08 3.72
CA ASP A 38 5.46 5.06 4.75
C ASP A 38 6.17 3.82 4.21
N ARG A 39 5.87 3.38 2.98
CA ARG A 39 6.62 2.29 2.32
C ARG A 39 8.09 2.60 2.11
N GLU A 40 8.43 3.83 1.73
CA GLU A 40 9.83 4.23 1.58
C GLU A 40 10.56 4.22 2.92
N ARG A 41 9.88 4.63 4.00
CA ARG A 41 10.42 4.60 5.36
C ARG A 41 10.59 3.16 5.86
N GLU A 42 9.61 2.29 5.67
CA GLU A 42 9.72 0.87 5.98
C GLU A 42 10.84 0.20 5.19
N ALA A 43 10.95 0.48 3.89
CA ALA A 43 12.03 -0.05 3.06
C ALA A 43 13.40 0.36 3.58
N ARG A 44 13.57 1.61 4.04
CA ARG A 44 14.82 2.07 4.67
C ARG A 44 15.10 1.36 5.99
N ILE A 45 14.08 1.20 6.85
CA ILE A 45 14.23 0.49 8.14
C ILE A 45 14.60 -0.98 7.90
N LEU A 46 13.96 -1.63 6.91
CA LEU A 46 14.23 -3.01 6.54
C LEU A 46 15.64 -3.17 5.95
N ASP A 47 16.09 -2.22 5.13
CA ASP A 47 17.45 -2.21 4.57
C ASP A 47 18.49 -1.97 5.67
N GLU A 48 18.24 -1.03 6.59
CA GLU A 48 19.12 -0.79 7.75
C GLU A 48 19.15 -2.00 8.70
N ALA A 49 18.01 -2.66 8.91
CA ALA A 49 17.93 -3.89 9.70
C ALA A 49 18.68 -5.05 9.04
N ALA A 50 18.62 -5.16 7.71
CA ALA A 50 19.37 -6.17 6.95
C ALA A 50 20.90 -5.95 7.03
N VAL A 51 21.34 -4.69 7.13
CA VAL A 51 22.77 -4.34 7.24
C VAL A 51 23.28 -4.47 8.68
N ARG A 52 22.46 -4.17 9.70
CA ARG A 52 22.92 -4.07 11.10
C ARG A 52 22.57 -5.26 12.01
N LEU A 53 21.52 -6.03 11.73
CA LEU A 53 21.12 -7.15 12.58
C LEU A 53 21.34 -8.48 11.89
N ALA A 54 21.77 -9.49 12.65
CA ALA A 54 21.57 -10.89 12.29
C ALA A 54 20.08 -11.07 11.99
N PRO A 55 19.69 -11.24 10.71
CA PRO A 55 18.30 -11.14 10.31
C PRO A 55 17.50 -12.23 11.03
N GLY A 56 16.41 -11.83 11.70
CA GLY A 56 15.47 -12.79 12.25
C GLY A 56 14.91 -13.67 11.11
N PRO A 57 14.39 -14.88 11.41
CA PRO A 57 13.93 -15.83 10.39
C PRO A 57 12.96 -15.23 9.36
N TRP A 58 12.15 -14.26 9.79
CA TRP A 58 11.16 -13.55 8.96
C TRP A 58 11.74 -12.46 8.05
N GLN A 59 12.97 -12.00 8.30
CA GLN A 59 13.66 -10.98 7.50
C GLN A 59 14.50 -11.58 6.36
N ILE A 60 14.80 -12.89 6.41
CA ILE A 60 15.53 -13.61 5.35
C ILE A 60 14.80 -13.51 4.00
N ALA A 61 13.47 -13.60 4.00
CA ALA A 61 12.67 -13.48 2.78
C ALA A 61 12.84 -12.12 2.07
N GLN A 62 13.20 -11.06 2.81
CA GLN A 62 13.44 -9.73 2.25
C GLN A 62 14.77 -9.66 1.48
N LEU A 63 15.78 -10.46 1.86
CA LEU A 63 17.07 -10.55 1.13
C LEU A 63 16.90 -11.09 -0.29
N PHE A 64 15.91 -11.98 -0.49
CA PHE A 64 15.61 -12.59 -1.79
C PHE A 64 14.56 -11.81 -2.58
N ARG A 65 13.96 -10.76 -2.00
CA ARG A 65 13.01 -9.90 -2.69
C ARG A 65 13.76 -8.97 -3.64
N ARG A 66 13.89 -9.43 -4.89
CA ARG A 66 14.53 -8.70 -5.99
C ARG A 66 13.85 -7.34 -6.21
N ARG A 67 14.58 -6.24 -5.95
CA ARG A 67 14.20 -4.89 -6.44
C ARG A 67 14.17 -4.96 -7.96
N ARG A 68 12.98 -4.78 -8.54
CA ARG A 68 12.77 -4.64 -9.99
C ARG A 68 12.22 -3.25 -10.25
#